data_AF-A0A2W2CPZ6-F1
#
_entry.id   AF-A0A2W2CPZ6-F1
#
_cell.length_a   1.000
_cell.length_b   1.000
_cell.length_c   1.000
_cell.angle_alpha   90.00
_cell.angle_beta   90.00
_cell.angle_gamma   90.00
#
_symmetry.space_group_name_H-M   'P 1'
#
loop_
_entity.id
_entity.type
_entity.pdbx_description
1 polymer ?
#
loop_
_entity_poly.entity_id
_entity_poly.type
_entity_poly.pdbx_seq_one_letter_code
_entity_poly.pdbx_strand_id
1 'polypeptide(L)'
;MLRTWYARAVGSRFSFTDEALANLGVYDVTPGEVWEALHSSRRVIRHLGDDVMVVYATARGRRLAVLLAEADGTDNDWDILSARELSDVEVKRYDEAVRRSRR
;
A
#
# COMPACT_ATOMS: atom_id res chain seq x y z
N MET A 1 34.43 3.19 9.84
CA MET A 1 33.13 3.64 9.31
C MET A 1 32.79 2.75 8.12
N LEU A 2 31.85 1.82 8.29
CA LEU A 2 31.42 0.91 7.22
C LEU A 2 30.56 1.69 6.20
N ARG A 3 31.01 1.73 4.94
CA ARG A 3 30.20 2.18 3.80
C ARG A 3 29.45 0.96 3.26
N THR A 4 28.17 0.85 3.59
CA THR A 4 27.32 -0.23 3.10
C THR A 4 26.74 0.19 1.75
N TRP A 5 27.26 -0.43 0.69
CA TRP A 5 26.63 -0.69 -0.60
C TRP A 5 25.26 0.00 -0.86
N TYR A 6 25.28 1.16 -1.48
CA TYR A 6 24.10 1.75 -2.12
C TYR A 6 23.79 0.94 -3.39
N ALA A 7 22.84 0.00 -3.28
CA ALA A 7 22.19 -0.55 -4.47
C ALA A 7 21.17 0.49 -4.96
N ARG A 8 21.26 0.89 -6.24
CA ARG A 8 20.37 1.84 -6.93
C ARG A 8 18.92 1.29 -7.11
N ALA A 9 18.51 0.31 -6.31
CA ALA A 9 17.32 -0.50 -6.48
C ALA A 9 16.77 -1.03 -5.13
N VAL A 10 16.84 -0.25 -4.05
CA VAL A 10 16.04 -0.58 -2.87
C VAL A 10 14.59 -0.30 -3.24
N GLY A 11 13.78 -1.35 -3.37
CA GLY A 11 12.33 -1.22 -3.54
C GLY A 11 11.70 -0.58 -2.29
N SER A 12 10.45 -0.12 -2.40
CA SER A 12 9.72 0.43 -1.25
C SER A 12 9.80 -0.50 -0.03
N ARG A 13 10.18 0.05 1.11
CA ARG A 13 10.16 -0.62 2.41
C ARG A 13 8.84 -0.27 3.10
N PHE A 14 8.26 -1.24 3.79
CA PHE A 14 6.96 -1.09 4.43
C PHE A 14 7.03 -1.55 5.88
N SER A 15 6.57 -0.70 6.79
CA SER A 15 6.51 -0.93 8.23
C SER A 15 5.06 -0.93 8.71
N PHE A 16 4.79 -1.73 9.72
CA PHE A 16 3.55 -1.65 10.50
C PHE A 16 3.90 -1.09 11.87
N THR A 17 3.32 0.05 12.24
CA THR A 17 3.35 0.54 13.62
C THR A 17 2.30 -0.20 14.47
N ASP A 18 2.39 -0.10 15.79
CA ASP A 18 1.39 -0.69 16.68
C ASP A 18 -0.01 -0.09 16.43
N GLU A 19 -0.08 1.22 16.16
CA GLU A 19 -1.33 1.91 15.79
C GLU A 19 -1.90 1.41 14.46
N ALA A 20 -1.03 1.09 13.51
CA ALA A 20 -1.42 0.51 12.23
C ALA A 20 -2.06 -0.86 12.44
N LEU A 21 -1.40 -1.74 13.19
CA LEU A 21 -1.89 -3.08 13.49
C LEU A 21 -3.25 -3.03 14.19
N ALA A 22 -3.45 -2.09 15.12
CA ALA A 22 -4.73 -1.86 15.76
C ALA A 22 -5.82 -1.43 14.76
N ASN A 23 -5.51 -0.49 13.86
CA ASN A 23 -6.44 -0.03 12.82
C ASN A 23 -6.83 -1.14 11.83
N LEU A 24 -5.89 -2.00 11.45
CA LEU A 24 -6.19 -3.14 10.58
C LEU A 24 -7.24 -4.07 11.20
N GLY A 25 -7.16 -4.29 12.52
CA GLY A 25 -8.14 -5.07 13.27
C GLY A 25 -9.55 -4.48 13.26
N VAL A 26 -9.69 -3.15 13.17
CA VAL A 26 -11.01 -2.48 13.06
C VAL A 26 -11.74 -2.86 11.78
N TYR A 27 -10.99 -3.11 10.70
CA TYR A 27 -11.53 -3.42 9.36
C TYR A 27 -11.45 -4.90 8.98
N ASP A 28 -11.09 -5.77 9.94
CA ASP A 28 -10.85 -7.20 9.70
C ASP A 28 -9.91 -7.44 8.50
N VAL A 29 -8.82 -6.67 8.48
CA VAL A 29 -7.73 -6.83 7.51
C VAL A 29 -6.51 -7.34 8.24
N THR A 30 -5.84 -8.33 7.67
CA THR A 30 -4.61 -8.87 8.24
C THR A 30 -3.36 -8.19 7.65
N PRO A 31 -2.24 -8.11 8.39
CA PRO A 31 -0.97 -7.64 7.82
C PRO A 31 -0.54 -8.43 6.58
N GLY A 32 -0.87 -9.73 6.53
CA GLY A 32 -0.59 -10.57 5.37
C GLY A 32 -1.38 -10.18 4.11
N GLU A 33 -2.65 -9.78 4.26
CA GLU A 33 -3.43 -9.23 3.14
C GLU A 33 -2.89 -7.89 2.66
N VAL A 34 -2.44 -7.04 3.58
CA VAL A 34 -1.78 -5.77 3.21
C VAL A 34 -0.49 -6.04 2.45
N TRP A 35 0.33 -6.98 2.92
CA TRP A 35 1.57 -7.36 2.24
C TRP A 35 1.30 -7.89 0.82
N GLU A 36 0.30 -8.77 0.67
CA GLU A 36 -0.12 -9.28 -0.64
C GLU A 36 -0.62 -8.16 -1.56
N ALA A 37 -1.41 -7.22 -1.02
CA ALA A 37 -1.93 -6.08 -1.75
C ALA A 37 -0.80 -5.17 -2.30
N LEU A 38 0.17 -4.82 -1.45
CA LEU A 38 1.30 -3.97 -1.82
C LEU A 38 2.19 -4.61 -2.90
N HIS A 39 2.30 -5.94 -2.91
CA HIS A 39 3.06 -6.70 -3.89
C HIS A 39 2.23 -7.17 -5.08
N SER A 40 0.95 -6.82 -5.13
CA SER A 40 0.06 -7.21 -6.21
C SER A 40 0.51 -6.63 -7.55
N SER A 41 0.46 -7.44 -8.60
CA SER A 41 0.62 -6.98 -9.99
C SER A 41 -0.58 -6.16 -10.48
N ARG A 42 -1.70 -6.19 -9.74
CA ARG A 42 -2.91 -5.40 -9.98
C ARG A 42 -3.00 -4.35 -8.88
N ARG A 43 -2.18 -3.31 -8.99
CA ARG A 43 -2.19 -2.18 -8.06
C ARG A 43 -2.39 -0.87 -8.81
N VAL A 44 -3.13 0.05 -8.19
CA VAL A 44 -3.28 1.44 -8.62
C VAL A 44 -2.79 2.31 -7.49
N ILE A 45 -1.76 3.10 -7.77
CA ILE A 45 -1.13 3.99 -6.81
C ILE A 45 -1.70 5.40 -7.01
N ARG A 46 -2.13 6.05 -5.92
CA ARG A 46 -2.59 7.44 -5.92
C ARG A 46 -1.88 8.22 -4.81
N HIS A 47 -1.17 9.27 -5.19
CA HIS A 47 -0.60 10.22 -4.24
C HIS A 47 -1.70 11.17 -3.78
N LEU A 48 -1.81 11.35 -2.46
CA LEU A 48 -2.73 12.31 -1.82
C LEU A 48 -2.00 13.58 -1.34
N GLY A 49 -0.67 13.54 -1.38
CA GLY A 49 0.27 14.61 -1.09
C GLY A 49 1.67 14.12 -1.43
N ASP A 50 2.68 14.87 -1.00
CA ASP A 50 4.08 14.50 -1.24
C ASP A 50 4.45 13.22 -0.46
N ASP A 51 4.04 13.15 0.81
CA ASP A 51 4.44 12.08 1.74
C ASP A 51 3.32 11.07 2.03
N VAL A 52 2.17 11.17 1.35
CA VAL A 52 1.01 10.31 1.62
C VAL A 52 0.45 9.74 0.33
N MET A 53 0.20 8.43 0.33
CA MET A 53 -0.36 7.73 -0.81
C MET A 53 -1.38 6.67 -0.39
N VAL A 54 -2.26 6.32 -1.33
CA VAL A 54 -3.15 5.17 -1.22
C VAL A 54 -2.83 4.17 -2.33
N VAL A 55 -2.66 2.91 -1.94
CA VAL A 55 -2.54 1.79 -2.85
C VAL A 55 -3.87 1.05 -2.89
N TYR A 56 -4.50 1.04 -4.06
CA TYR A 56 -5.66 0.20 -4.34
C TYR A 56 -5.19 -1.09 -4.99
N ALA A 57 -5.47 -2.26 -4.40
CA ALA A 57 -5.00 -3.53 -4.94
C ALA A 57 -5.89 -4.70 -4.54
N THR A 58 -5.68 -5.85 -5.19
CA THR A 58 -6.33 -7.11 -4.82
C THR A 58 -5.44 -7.97 -3.94
N ALA A 59 -6.00 -8.51 -2.85
CA ALA A 59 -5.40 -9.50 -1.96
C ALA A 59 -6.46 -10.53 -1.53
N ARG A 60 -6.15 -11.82 -1.61
CA ARG A 60 -7.06 -12.93 -1.22
C ARG A 60 -8.48 -12.84 -1.79
N GLY A 61 -8.62 -12.28 -3.00
CA GLY A 61 -9.92 -12.06 -3.65
C GLY A 61 -10.67 -10.79 -3.22
N ARG A 62 -10.22 -10.12 -2.16
CA ARG A 62 -10.72 -8.80 -1.73
C ARG A 62 -10.00 -7.68 -2.48
N ARG A 63 -10.62 -6.51 -2.52
CA ARG A 63 -10.01 -5.28 -3.05
C ARG A 63 -9.82 -4.33 -1.88
N LEU A 64 -8.58 -3.92 -1.64
CA LEU A 64 -8.20 -3.12 -0.48
C LEU A 64 -7.75 -1.73 -0.92
N ALA A 65 -8.04 -0.73 -0.09
CA ALA A 65 -7.31 0.53 -0.02
C ALA A 65 -6.32 0.44 1.14
N VAL A 66 -5.03 0.62 0.86
CA VAL A 66 -3.97 0.70 1.87
C VAL A 66 -3.46 2.14 1.90
N LEU A 67 -3.60 2.81 3.04
CA LEU A 67 -3.09 4.16 3.26
C LEU A 67 -1.66 4.07 3.83
N LEU A 68 -0.75 4.80 3.20
CA LEU A 68 0.67 4.84 3.53
C LEU A 68 1.11 6.29 3.76
N ALA A 69 2.03 6.49 4.69
CA ALA A 69 2.78 7.72 4.84
C ALA A 69 4.28 7.45 4.81
N GLU A 70 5.08 8.37 4.25
CA GLU A 70 6.53 8.25 4.26
C GLU A 70 7.05 8.47 5.68
N ALA A 71 7.85 7.53 6.19
CA ALA A 71 8.27 7.50 7.58
C ALA A 71 9.37 8.53 7.88
N ASP A 72 10.39 8.62 7.00
CA ASP A 72 11.63 9.38 7.25
C ASP A 72 12.06 10.30 6.09
N GLY A 73 11.15 10.60 5.15
CA GLY A 73 11.35 11.54 4.03
C GLY A 73 12.53 11.22 3.10
N THR A 74 13.13 10.04 3.25
CA THR A 74 14.28 9.57 2.50
C THR A 74 14.18 8.06 2.27
N ASP A 75 14.43 7.64 1.03
CA ASP A 75 14.64 6.23 0.65
C ASP A 75 13.39 5.30 0.64
N ASN A 76 12.22 5.84 0.29
CA ASN A 76 10.99 5.06 0.05
C ASN A 76 10.60 4.13 1.22
N ASP A 77 10.70 4.64 2.45
CA ASP A 77 10.26 3.94 3.65
C ASP A 77 8.84 4.38 4.00
N TRP A 78 7.90 3.43 4.00
CA TRP A 78 6.47 3.72 4.10
C TRP A 78 5.87 3.06 5.34
N ASP A 79 5.37 3.87 6.25
CA ASP A 79 4.51 3.42 7.32
C ASP A 79 3.11 3.14 6.78
N ILE A 80 2.62 1.92 7.06
CA ILE A 80 1.24 1.56 6.82
C ILE A 80 0.40 2.22 7.91
N LEU A 81 -0.57 3.04 7.52
CA LEU A 81 -1.44 3.74 8.48
C LEU A 81 -2.75 2.99 8.70
N SER A 82 -3.34 2.48 7.63
CA SER A 82 -4.58 1.71 7.68
C SER A 82 -4.78 0.92 6.39
N ALA A 83 -5.63 -0.10 6.46
CA ALA A 83 -6.17 -0.74 5.27
C ALA A 83 -7.62 -1.15 5.50
N ARG A 84 -8.42 -1.04 4.45
CA ARG A 84 -9.82 -1.46 4.46
C ARG A 84 -10.25 -2.00 3.11
N GLU A 85 -11.34 -2.74 3.11
CA GLU A 85 -12.00 -3.13 1.89
C GLU A 85 -12.62 -1.92 1.16
N LEU A 86 -12.59 -1.98 -0.16
CA LEU A 86 -13.22 -0.99 -1.02
C LEU A 86 -14.73 -1.14 -0.99
N SER A 87 -15.44 -0.02 -0.97
CA SER A 87 -16.88 0.01 -1.26
C SER A 87 -17.15 -0.37 -2.72
N ASP A 88 -18.39 -0.77 -3.04
CA ASP A 88 -18.78 -1.16 -4.41
C ASP A 88 -18.46 -0.09 -5.47
N VAL A 89 -18.64 1.18 -5.11
CA VAL A 89 -18.32 2.32 -5.99
C VAL A 89 -16.82 2.42 -6.24
N GLU A 90 -16.00 2.24 -5.20
CA GLU A 90 -14.55 2.23 -5.30
C GLU A 90 -14.05 1.02 -6.09
N VAL A 91 -14.64 -0.17 -5.88
CA VAL A 91 -14.35 -1.39 -6.64
C VAL A 91 -14.54 -1.16 -8.13
N LYS A 92 -15.67 -0.56 -8.53
CA LYS A 92 -15.94 -0.25 -9.93
C LYS A 92 -14.87 0.65 -10.54
N ARG A 93 -14.50 1.74 -9.84
CA ARG A 93 -13.46 2.69 -10.30
C ARG A 93 -12.08 2.04 -10.38
N TYR A 94 -11.74 1.20 -9.40
CA TYR A 94 -10.49 0.44 -9.38
C TYR A 94 -10.41 -0.52 -10.58
N ASP A 95 -11.46 -1.30 -10.83
CA ASP A 95 -11.51 -2.24 -11.95
C ASP A 95 -11.39 -1.53 -13.31
N GLU A 96 -12.01 -0.35 -13.45
CA GLU A 96 -11.84 0.50 -14.64
C GLU A 96 -10.39 0.99 -14.80
N ALA A 97 -9.74 1.44 -13.72
CA ALA A 97 -8.37 1.92 -13.74
C ALA A 97 -7.37 0.80 -14.10
N VAL A 98 -7.52 -0.39 -13.52
CA VAL A 98 -6.67 -1.56 -13.84
C VAL A 98 -6.85 -2.03 -15.28
N ARG A 99 -8.05 -1.91 -15.86
CA ARG A 99 -8.26 -2.24 -17.29
C ARG A 99 -7.56 -1.25 -18.21
N ARG A 100 -7.52 0.03 -17.86
CA ARG A 100 -6.85 1.08 -18.67
C ARG A 100 -5.34 0.91 -18.69
N SER A 101 -4.71 0.54 -17.58
CA SER A 101 -3.25 0.37 -17.49
C SER A 101 -2.70 -0.84 -18.25
N ARG A 102 -3.57 -1.73 -18.75
CA ARG A 102 -3.20 -2.90 -19.56
C ARG A 102 -3.27 -2.66 -21.07
N ARG A 103 -3.83 -1.53 -21.50
CA ARG A 103 -3.87 -1.12 -22.91
C ARG A 103 -2.69 -0.22 -23.20
#